data_AF-A0A9E0VNE6-F1
#
_entry.id   AF-A0A9E0VNE6-F1
#
_cell.length_a   1.000
_cell.length_b   1.000
_cell.length_c   1.000
_cell.angle_alpha   90.00
_cell.angle_beta   90.00
_cell.angle_gamma   90.00
#
_symmetry.space_group_name_H-M   'P 1'
#
loop_
_entity.id
_entity.type
_entity.pdbx_description
1 polymer ?
#
loop_
_entity_poly.entity_id
_entity_poly.type
_entity_poly.pdbx_seq_one_letter_code
_entity_poly.pdbx_strand_id
1 'polypeptide(L)'
;MKKPGLALSLLPILVLVSMISLGVRIFGEEISSGTSQISLLLTTVITAVISIVVLKIPWSKIEEGMMNHLSKTGSAIFILLMIGALTGSWMISGVVPAMIYYGLKLIHPSVFLSVTFILTSIVSLMA
;
A
#
# COMPACT_ATOMS: atom_id res chain seq x y z
N MET A 1 20.12 16.76 -7.57
CA MET A 1 20.07 15.76 -6.48
C MET A 1 21.06 14.65 -6.82
N LYS A 2 21.98 14.30 -5.92
CA LYS A 2 22.83 13.11 -6.11
C LYS A 2 21.89 11.90 -6.07
N LYS A 3 21.84 11.13 -7.16
CA LYS A 3 21.09 9.87 -7.18
C LYS A 3 21.75 8.94 -6.14
N PRO A 4 21.00 8.42 -5.15
CA PRO A 4 21.56 7.44 -4.25
C PRO A 4 22.07 6.25 -5.05
N GLY A 5 23.23 5.71 -4.67
CA GLY A 5 23.71 4.45 -5.23
C GLY A 5 22.73 3.33 -4.89
N LEU A 6 22.62 2.34 -5.76
CA LEU A 6 21.68 1.22 -5.62
C LEU A 6 21.77 0.55 -4.22
N ALA A 7 23.00 0.37 -3.71
CA ALA A 7 23.26 -0.19 -2.39
C ALA A 7 22.67 0.66 -1.25
N LEU A 8 22.68 1.99 -1.38
CA LEU A 8 22.16 2.90 -0.36
C LEU A 8 20.63 2.94 -0.36
N SER A 9 20.01 2.81 -1.54
CA SER A 9 18.54 2.73 -1.67
C SER A 9 17.97 1.41 -1.18
N LEU A 10 18.71 0.30 -1.31
CA LEU A 10 18.29 -1.01 -0.81
C LEU A 10 18.34 -1.11 0.72
N LEU A 11 19.20 -0.34 1.38
CA LEU A 11 19.42 -0.45 2.82
C LEU A 11 18.14 -0.20 3.65
N PRO A 12 17.38 0.90 3.47
CA PRO A 12 16.09 1.08 4.15
C PRO A 12 15.08 -0.04 3.92
N ILE A 13 15.05 -0.57 2.68
CA ILE A 13 14.13 -1.65 2.31
C ILE A 13 14.50 -2.93 3.07
N LEU A 14 15.79 -3.28 3.10
CA LEU A 14 16.27 -4.43 3.85
C LEU A 14 16.02 -4.29 5.35
N VAL A 15 16.24 -3.10 5.92
CA VAL A 15 15.92 -2.82 7.32
C VAL A 15 14.43 -3.04 7.59
N LEU A 16 13.55 -2.48 6.77
CA LEU A 16 12.10 -2.63 6.94
C LEU A 16 11.66 -4.09 6.84
N VAL A 17 12.08 -4.79 5.79
CA VAL A 17 11.71 -6.20 5.56
C VAL A 17 12.23 -7.07 6.70
N SER A 18 13.45 -6.82 7.19
CA SER A 18 14.01 -7.56 8.33
C SER A 18 13.23 -7.32 9.62
N MET A 19 12.87 -6.06 9.93
CA MET A 19 12.08 -5.72 11.11
C MET A 19 10.70 -6.36 11.06
N ILE A 20 10.00 -6.28 9.92
CA ILE A 20 8.69 -6.92 9.77
C ILE A 20 8.83 -8.44 9.88
N SER A 21 9.81 -9.06 9.22
CA SER A 21 10.01 -10.52 9.28
C SER A 21 10.33 -11.01 10.69
N LEU A 22 11.16 -10.28 11.44
CA LEU A 22 11.45 -10.58 12.85
C LEU A 22 10.22 -10.36 13.73
N GLY A 23 9.47 -9.28 13.47
CA GLY A 23 8.22 -9.03 14.17
C GLY A 23 7.21 -10.15 13.97
N VAL A 24 7.13 -10.74 12.77
CA VAL A 24 6.19 -11.87 12.50
C VAL A 24 6.63 -13.09 13.30
N ARG A 25 7.95 -13.34 13.39
CA ARG A 25 8.49 -14.49 14.13
C ARG A 25 8.30 -14.37 15.64
N ILE A 26 8.37 -13.16 16.20
CA ILE A 26 8.31 -12.93 17.65
C ILE A 26 6.86 -12.73 18.12
N PHE A 27 6.08 -11.92 17.38
CA PHE A 27 4.75 -11.48 17.79
C PHE A 27 3.60 -12.19 17.03
N GLY A 28 3.89 -13.00 16.02
CA GLY A 28 2.88 -13.73 15.26
C GLY A 28 1.79 -12.82 14.69
N GLU A 29 0.53 -13.12 14.99
CA GLU A 29 -0.63 -12.35 14.52
C GLU A 29 -0.75 -10.97 15.17
N GLU A 30 -0.14 -10.75 16.34
CA GLU A 30 -0.19 -9.46 17.04
C GLU A 30 0.63 -8.37 16.33
N ILE A 31 1.40 -8.72 15.28
CA ILE A 31 2.21 -7.76 14.54
C ILE A 31 1.40 -6.61 13.93
N SER A 32 0.12 -6.87 13.61
CA SER A 32 -0.79 -5.89 13.02
C SER A 32 -1.35 -4.91 14.05
N SER A 33 -1.23 -5.24 15.35
CA SER A 33 -1.78 -4.43 16.44
C SER A 33 -0.91 -3.20 16.80
N GLY A 34 0.35 -3.16 16.37
CA GLY A 34 1.24 -2.02 16.62
C GLY A 34 2.69 -2.20 16.18
N THR A 35 3.20 -3.43 16.16
CA THR A 35 4.61 -3.72 15.82
C THR A 35 4.99 -3.27 14.41
N SER A 36 4.07 -3.40 13.45
CA SER A 36 4.28 -2.93 12.07
C SER A 36 4.46 -1.41 11.99
N GLN A 37 3.65 -0.66 12.75
CA GLN A 37 3.68 0.80 12.80
C GLN A 37 4.99 1.29 13.41
N ILE A 38 5.44 0.65 14.50
CA ILE A 38 6.73 0.94 15.13
C ILE A 38 7.90 0.65 14.17
N SER A 39 7.84 -0.47 13.44
CA SER A 39 8.87 -0.84 12.45
C SER A 39 8.97 0.17 11.31
N LEU A 40 7.83 0.67 10.82
CA LEU A 40 7.78 1.72 9.80
C LEU A 40 8.37 3.05 10.31
N LEU A 41 8.03 3.45 11.54
CA LEU A 41 8.56 4.67 12.16
C LEU A 41 10.09 4.58 12.34
N LEU A 42 10.60 3.48 12.88
CA LEU A 42 12.04 3.27 13.06
C LEU A 42 12.79 3.28 11.73
N THR A 43 12.26 2.58 10.72
CA THR A 43 12.84 2.59 9.37
C THR A 43 12.85 4.00 8.79
N THR A 44 11.79 4.79 9.00
CA THR A 44 11.70 6.18 8.54
C THR A 44 12.78 7.05 9.19
N VAL A 45 12.98 6.91 10.51
CA VAL A 45 14.05 7.63 11.23
C VAL A 45 15.42 7.25 10.69
N ILE A 46 15.70 5.95 10.52
CA ILE A 46 16.97 5.47 9.95
C ILE A 46 17.19 6.04 8.55
N THR A 47 16.16 6.03 7.71
CA THR A 47 16.20 6.57 6.34
C THR A 47 16.47 8.07 6.32
N ALA A 48 15.84 8.83 7.24
CA ALA A 48 16.05 10.26 7.38
C ALA A 48 17.50 10.56 7.82
N VAL A 49 18.04 9.81 8.79
CA VAL A 49 19.43 9.94 9.25
C VAL A 49 20.41 9.66 8.10
N ILE A 50 20.23 8.57 7.36
CA ILE A 50 21.06 8.25 6.18
C ILE A 50 21.00 9.37 5.14
N SER A 51 19.81 9.93 4.90
CA SER A 51 19.59 11.00 3.92
C SER A 51 20.31 12.30 4.30
N ILE A 52 20.38 12.62 5.59
CA ILE A 52 21.08 13.82 6.08
C ILE A 52 22.59 13.58 6.13
N VAL A 53 23.05 12.43 6.64
CA VAL A 53 24.48 12.17 6.90
C VAL A 53 25.23 11.81 5.61
N VAL A 54 24.69 10.90 4.79
CA VAL A 54 25.38 10.35 3.61
C VAL A 54 25.09 11.19 2.37
N LEU A 55 23.82 11.52 2.14
CA LEU A 55 23.39 12.26 0.96
C LEU A 55 23.46 13.78 1.15
N LYS A 56 23.68 14.26 2.38
CA LYS A 56 23.76 15.69 2.76
C LYS A 56 22.54 16.47 2.30
N ILE A 57 21.36 15.85 2.35
CA ILE A 57 20.09 16.50 1.99
C ILE A 57 19.65 17.36 3.19
N PRO A 58 19.31 18.65 2.97
CA PRO A 58 18.84 19.50 4.05
C PRO A 58 17.46 19.04 4.55
N TRP A 59 17.22 19.14 5.86
CA TRP A 59 15.96 18.74 6.50
C TRP A 59 14.73 19.34 5.81
N SER A 60 14.79 20.63 5.45
CA SER A 60 13.70 21.34 4.75
C SER A 60 13.22 20.62 3.49
N LYS A 61 14.11 19.94 2.75
CA LYS A 61 13.73 19.17 1.55
C LYS A 61 13.06 17.84 1.90
N ILE A 62 13.46 17.21 2.98
CA ILE A 62 12.82 15.98 3.48
C ILE A 62 11.40 16.31 3.96
N GLU A 63 11.26 17.39 4.73
CA GLU A 63 9.97 17.90 5.21
C GLU A 63 9.02 18.29 4.07
N GLU A 64 9.50 19.04 3.08
CA GLU A 64 8.72 19.40 1.89
C GLU A 64 8.21 18.13 1.16
N GLY A 65 9.07 17.11 1.03
CA GLY A 65 8.69 15.81 0.47
C GLY A 65 7.58 15.13 1.27
N MET A 66 7.73 15.06 2.60
CA MET A 66 6.71 14.47 3.49
C MET A 66 5.38 15.21 3.39
N MET A 67 5.38 16.54 3.41
CA MET A 67 4.15 17.35 3.32
C MET A 67 3.44 17.19 1.98
N ASN A 68 4.19 17.09 0.87
CA ASN A 68 3.62 16.83 -0.44
C ASN A 68 2.97 15.44 -0.50
N HIS A 69 3.62 14.42 0.05
CA HIS A 69 3.03 13.08 0.14
C HIS A 69 1.79 13.04 1.02
N LEU A 70 1.82 13.73 2.18
CA LEU A 70 0.67 13.80 3.08
C LEU A 70 -0.54 14.47 2.42
N SER A 71 -0.33 15.57 1.70
CA SER A 71 -1.38 16.27 0.95
C SER A 71 -2.04 15.37 -0.10
N LYS A 72 -1.23 14.63 -0.87
CA LYS A 72 -1.75 13.68 -1.87
C LYS A 72 -2.51 12.51 -1.24
N THR A 73 -2.00 11.95 -0.16
CA THR A 73 -2.66 10.86 0.57
C THR A 73 -3.99 11.31 1.18
N GLY A 74 -4.08 12.54 1.66
CA GLY A 74 -5.33 13.11 2.20
C GLY A 74 -6.50 13.02 1.22
N SER A 75 -6.28 13.38 -0.04
CA SER A 75 -7.31 13.23 -1.09
C SER A 75 -7.68 11.76 -1.34
N ALA A 76 -6.69 10.86 -1.37
CA ALA A 76 -6.93 9.42 -1.56
C ALA A 76 -7.78 8.81 -0.44
N ILE A 77 -7.61 9.25 0.80
CA ILE A 77 -8.43 8.78 1.95
C ILE A 77 -9.91 9.09 1.72
N PHE A 78 -10.25 10.29 1.25
CA PHE A 78 -11.64 10.64 0.95
C PHE A 78 -12.24 9.75 -0.14
N ILE A 79 -11.46 9.44 -1.20
CA ILE A 79 -11.88 8.53 -2.27
C ILE A 79 -12.15 7.12 -1.70
N LEU A 80 -11.22 6.58 -0.91
CA LEU A 80 -11.36 5.25 -0.31
C LEU A 80 -12.56 5.18 0.64
N LEU A 81 -12.85 6.25 1.39
CA LEU A 81 -14.00 6.33 2.28
C LEU A 81 -15.32 6.30 1.49
N MET A 82 -15.40 7.04 0.39
CA MET A 82 -16.58 7.04 -0.49
C MET A 82 -16.79 5.67 -1.14
N ILE A 83 -15.73 5.01 -1.61
CA ILE A 83 -15.80 3.64 -2.15
C ILE A 83 -16.26 2.66 -1.07
N GLY A 84 -15.76 2.79 0.16
CA GLY A 84 -16.19 1.98 1.30
C GLY A 84 -17.70 2.15 1.61
N ALA A 85 -18.18 3.40 1.65
CA ALA A 85 -19.60 3.68 1.86
C ALA A 85 -20.48 3.14 0.74
N LEU A 86 -20.04 3.28 -0.51
CA LEU A 86 -20.75 2.76 -1.69
C LEU A 86 -20.83 1.23 -1.68
N THR A 87 -19.69 0.56 -1.48
CA THR A 87 -19.61 -0.91 -1.46
C THR A 87 -20.38 -1.50 -0.29
N GLY A 88 -20.36 -0.87 0.89
CA GLY A 88 -21.20 -1.25 2.03
C GLY A 88 -22.70 -1.11 1.73
N SER A 89 -23.11 -0.01 1.11
CA SER A 89 -24.51 0.21 0.72
C SER A 89 -25.01 -0.84 -0.28
N TRP A 90 -24.17 -1.20 -1.26
CA TRP A 90 -24.48 -2.26 -2.22
C TRP A 90 -24.52 -3.67 -1.62
N MET A 91 -23.75 -3.89 -0.55
CA MET A 91 -23.80 -5.14 0.18
C MET A 91 -25.15 -5.30 0.88
N ILE A 92 -25.62 -4.26 1.57
CA ILE A 92 -26.90 -4.27 2.31
C ILE A 92 -28.10 -4.33 1.34
N SER A 93 -28.03 -3.62 0.21
CA SER A 93 -29.11 -3.62 -0.78
C SER A 93 -29.20 -4.91 -1.62
N GLY A 94 -28.25 -5.82 -1.48
CA GLY A 94 -28.23 -7.08 -2.24
C GLY A 94 -27.77 -6.93 -3.69
N VAL A 95 -27.30 -5.74 -4.11
CA VAL A 95 -26.79 -5.49 -5.46
C VAL A 95 -25.52 -6.29 -5.75
N VAL A 96 -24.51 -6.20 -4.86
CA VAL A 96 -23.25 -6.97 -5.04
C VAL A 96 -23.49 -8.48 -4.96
N PRO A 97 -24.26 -9.03 -3.99
CA PRO A 97 -24.57 -10.45 -3.95
C PRO A 97 -25.32 -10.94 -5.20
N ALA A 98 -26.25 -10.15 -5.74
CA ALA A 98 -26.93 -10.47 -6.99
C ALA A 98 -25.94 -10.51 -8.18
N MET A 99 -25.03 -9.52 -8.29
CA MET A 99 -24.00 -9.52 -9.32
C MET A 99 -23.09 -10.76 -9.25
N ILE A 100 -22.71 -11.20 -8.04
CA ILE A 100 -21.92 -12.42 -7.85
C ILE A 100 -22.72 -13.65 -8.32
N TYR A 101 -23.98 -13.77 -7.90
CA TYR A 101 -24.83 -14.90 -8.25
C TYR A 101 -25.04 -15.05 -9.76
N TYR A 102 -25.34 -13.94 -10.45
CA TYR A 102 -25.51 -13.95 -11.90
C TYR A 102 -24.18 -14.10 -12.64
N GLY A 103 -23.09 -13.52 -12.12
CA GLY A 103 -21.75 -13.67 -12.70
C GLY A 103 -21.26 -15.12 -12.69
N LEU A 104 -21.47 -15.85 -11.58
CA LEU A 104 -21.12 -17.27 -11.47
C LEU A 104 -21.98 -18.18 -12.35
N LYS A 105 -23.20 -17.76 -12.73
CA LYS A 105 -24.00 -18.48 -13.72
C LYS A 105 -23.52 -18.29 -15.14
N LEU A 106 -22.96 -17.12 -15.45
CA LEU A 106 -22.44 -16.79 -16.79
C LEU A 106 -21.04 -17.36 -17.04
N ILE A 107 -20.20 -17.46 -16.01
CA ILE A 107 -18.78 -17.81 -16.14
C ILE A 107 -18.55 -19.23 -15.62
N HIS A 108 -17.97 -20.09 -16.47
CA HIS A 108 -17.56 -21.43 -16.04
C HIS A 108 -16.35 -21.33 -15.08
N PRO A 109 -16.34 -22.05 -13.93
CA PRO A 109 -15.30 -21.92 -12.90
C PRO A 109 -13.86 -22.12 -13.40
N SER A 110 -13.66 -22.96 -14.42
CA SER A 110 -12.33 -23.25 -14.98
C SER A 110 -11.69 -22.07 -15.72
N VAL A 111 -12.47 -21.12 -16.24
CA VAL A 111 -11.96 -19.95 -16.98
C VAL A 111 -12.03 -18.65 -16.19
N PHE A 112 -12.53 -18.70 -14.95
CA PHE A 112 -12.76 -17.52 -14.11
C PHE A 112 -11.51 -16.63 -13.99
N LEU A 113 -10.37 -17.22 -13.63
CA LEU A 113 -9.13 -16.46 -13.40
C LEU A 113 -8.64 -15.77 -14.69
N SER A 114 -8.71 -16.46 -15.84
CA SER A 114 -8.37 -15.88 -17.14
C SER A 114 -9.29 -14.73 -17.52
N VAL A 115 -10.60 -14.87 -17.30
CA VAL A 115 -11.60 -13.83 -17.57
C VAL A 115 -11.38 -12.62 -16.65
N THR A 116 -11.17 -12.84 -15.35
CA THR A 116 -10.88 -11.74 -14.40
C THR A 116 -9.60 -11.00 -14.78
N PHE A 117 -8.54 -11.70 -15.16
CA PHE A 117 -7.29 -11.07 -15.61
C PHE A 117 -7.48 -10.20 -16.86
N ILE A 118 -8.22 -10.69 -17.87
CA ILE A 118 -8.50 -9.93 -19.09
C ILE A 118 -9.35 -8.70 -18.76
N LEU A 119 -10.40 -8.86 -17.96
CA LEU A 119 -11.27 -7.75 -17.57
C LEU A 119 -10.53 -6.67 -16.76
N THR A 120 -9.72 -7.05 -15.77
CA THR A 120 -8.93 -6.07 -15.00
C THR A 120 -7.88 -5.38 -15.85
N SER A 121 -7.27 -6.09 -16.80
CA SER A 121 -6.32 -5.51 -17.75
C SER A 121 -6.98 -4.47 -18.67
N ILE A 122 -8.18 -4.77 -19.20
CA ILE A 122 -8.93 -3.83 -20.06
C ILE A 122 -9.33 -2.59 -19.27
N VAL A 123 -9.89 -2.76 -18.07
CA VAL A 123 -10.29 -1.62 -17.22
C VAL A 123 -9.09 -0.75 -16.86
N SER A 124 -7.93 -1.36 -16.57
CA SER A 124 -6.69 -0.63 -16.27
C SER A 124 -6.14 0.14 -17.47
N LEU A 125 -6.43 -0.27 -18.72
CA LEU A 125 -6.04 0.46 -19.93
C LEU A 125 -7.02 1.60 -20.26
N MET A 126 -8.26 1.49 -19.80
CA MET A 126 -9.29 2.51 -19.99
C MET A 126 -9.21 3.66 -18.98
N ALA A 127 -8.67 3.39 -17.79
CA ALA A 127 -8.45 4.37 -16.70
C ALA A 127 -7.16 5.16 -16.88
#